data_AF-A0A5E8GZX0-F1
#
_entry.id   AF-A0A5E8GZX0-F1
#
_cell.length_a   1.000
_cell.length_b   1.000
_cell.length_c   1.000
_cell.angle_alpha   90.00
_cell.angle_beta   90.00
_cell.angle_gamma   90.00
#
_symmetry.space_group_name_H-M   'P 1'
#
loop_
_entity.id
_entity.type
_entity.pdbx_description
1 polymer ?
#
loop_
_entity_poly.entity_id
_entity_poly.type
_entity_poly.pdbx_seq_one_letter_code
_entity_poly.pdbx_strand_id
1 'polypeptide(L)'
;MEQTATITYEDIRPHLVYDLSNFRSDGYLQMTVAHALDDAVTSAGKGGVADAVNAAFTNELGADIGLVFENAFTSFLSGFDVPPGGGETFGGGQVRTVLENAINSISDAQYQVLVAASGGELGISAMSGMINTSSNQLIYALRDLAGPEGAVYRFFNSESGSHFYTTSVEERDDIAANLPHMALEGPSFITDAYSSTGTALHRFYNTLTDAHFFTTSADEKAYVEDSFPQFVYEGVATYVYADPTGTSDQGVFRLYNEDTGTHLFTASEAEAANVQNVLGWKLESVNAFYVELA
;
A
#
# COMPACT_ATOMS: atom_id res chain seq x y z
N MET A 1 -4.21 46.37 33.86
CA MET A 1 -3.69 45.50 32.80
C MET A 1 -4.32 44.15 33.03
N GLU A 2 -5.36 43.84 32.25
CA GLU A 2 -5.95 42.50 32.27
C GLU A 2 -4.88 41.58 31.68
N GLN A 3 -4.36 40.68 32.50
CA GLN A 3 -3.47 39.62 32.04
C GLN A 3 -4.36 38.72 31.19
N THR A 4 -4.25 38.80 29.86
CA THR A 4 -4.87 37.83 28.97
C THR A 4 -4.37 36.46 29.39
N ALA A 5 -5.28 35.61 29.85
CA ALA A 5 -4.94 34.24 30.23
C ALA A 5 -4.28 33.56 29.04
N THR A 6 -3.08 33.03 29.23
CA THR A 6 -2.38 32.26 28.21
C THR A 6 -3.15 30.96 28.00
N ILE A 7 -3.66 30.75 26.79
CA ILE A 7 -4.34 29.51 26.39
C ILE A 7 -3.28 28.41 26.28
N THR A 8 -3.51 27.27 26.93
CA THR A 8 -2.64 26.08 26.88
C THR A 8 -3.15 25.07 25.85
N TYR A 9 -2.35 24.05 25.54
CA TYR A 9 -2.81 22.95 24.68
C TYR A 9 -3.96 22.18 25.34
N GLU A 10 -3.88 21.96 26.65
CA GLU A 10 -4.92 21.28 27.44
C GLU A 10 -6.27 22.01 27.38
N ASP A 11 -6.28 23.34 27.30
CA ASP A 11 -7.51 24.13 27.20
C ASP A 11 -8.22 23.94 25.85
N ILE A 12 -7.45 23.74 24.78
CA ILE A 12 -7.98 23.63 23.40
C ILE A 12 -8.20 22.18 22.96
N ARG A 13 -7.46 21.21 23.53
CA ARG A 13 -7.48 19.80 23.12
C ARG A 13 -8.88 19.20 23.03
N PRO A 14 -9.80 19.39 23.99
CA PRO A 14 -11.15 18.81 23.89
C PRO A 14 -11.90 19.27 22.63
N HIS A 15 -11.66 20.50 22.16
CA HIS A 15 -12.27 21.04 20.94
C HIS A 15 -11.65 20.41 19.69
N LEU A 16 -10.33 20.19 19.67
CA LEU A 16 -9.65 19.54 18.55
C LEU A 16 -10.09 18.08 18.39
N VAL A 17 -10.21 17.34 19.50
CA VAL A 17 -10.75 15.98 19.51
C VAL A 17 -12.21 15.97 19.04
N TYR A 18 -13.01 16.95 19.46
CA TYR A 18 -14.39 17.09 19.01
C TYR A 18 -14.49 17.43 17.51
N ASP A 19 -13.62 18.29 16.99
CA ASP A 19 -13.60 18.67 15.57
C ASP A 19 -13.14 17.53 14.67
N LEU A 20 -12.10 16.78 15.07
CA LEU A 20 -11.81 15.49 14.45
C LEU A 20 -13.00 14.56 14.54
N SER A 21 -13.74 14.58 15.65
CA SER A 21 -14.98 13.82 15.78
C SER A 21 -16.12 14.30 14.88
N ASN A 22 -16.04 15.50 14.29
CA ASN A 22 -17.06 16.10 13.41
C ASN A 22 -16.70 16.07 11.93
N PHE A 23 -15.40 16.13 11.59
CA PHE A 23 -14.87 15.77 10.26
C PHE A 23 -15.42 14.41 9.78
N ARG A 24 -15.87 13.60 10.75
CA ARG A 24 -16.46 12.27 10.69
C ARG A 24 -17.96 12.15 10.41
N SER A 25 -18.76 13.21 10.29
CA SER A 25 -20.20 13.00 10.04
C SER A 25 -20.50 12.37 8.67
N ASP A 26 -19.49 12.23 7.82
CA ASP A 26 -19.55 11.47 6.58
C ASP A 26 -18.87 10.09 6.72
N GLY A 27 -19.67 9.05 6.93
CA GLY A 27 -19.18 7.67 7.03
C GLY A 27 -18.46 7.18 5.77
N TYR A 28 -18.71 7.83 4.62
CA TYR A 28 -18.01 7.55 3.37
C TYR A 28 -16.52 7.90 3.47
N LEU A 29 -16.19 9.08 4.03
CA LEU A 29 -14.81 9.56 4.13
C LEU A 29 -13.96 8.69 5.06
N GLN A 30 -14.53 8.23 6.18
CA GLN A 30 -13.87 7.30 7.10
C GLN A 30 -13.49 5.98 6.41
N MET A 31 -14.37 5.52 5.52
CA MET A 31 -14.10 4.33 4.73
C MET A 31 -13.00 4.59 3.69
N THR A 32 -13.05 5.74 3.03
CA THR A 32 -12.01 6.13 2.06
C THR A 32 -10.61 6.20 2.68
N VAL A 33 -10.47 6.70 3.91
CA VAL A 33 -9.16 6.71 4.58
C VAL A 33 -8.71 5.31 4.99
N ALA A 34 -9.65 4.47 5.44
CA ALA A 34 -9.37 3.08 5.76
C ALA A 34 -8.90 2.28 4.54
N HIS A 35 -9.58 2.44 3.40
CA HIS A 35 -9.18 1.86 2.11
C HIS A 35 -7.82 2.38 1.68
N ALA A 36 -7.64 3.70 1.63
CA ALA A 36 -6.37 4.29 1.23
C ALA A 36 -5.21 3.88 2.15
N LEU A 37 -5.47 3.65 3.44
CA LEU A 37 -4.47 3.13 4.37
C LEU A 37 -4.14 1.66 4.10
N ASP A 38 -5.13 0.83 3.80
CA ASP A 38 -4.94 -0.58 3.44
C ASP A 38 -4.11 -0.70 2.15
N ASP A 39 -4.48 0.08 1.13
CA ASP A 39 -3.78 0.17 -0.14
C ASP A 39 -2.35 0.71 0.06
N ALA A 40 -2.19 1.79 0.83
CA ALA A 40 -0.87 2.37 1.08
C ALA A 40 0.05 1.44 1.87
N VAL A 41 -0.47 0.66 2.83
CA VAL A 41 0.33 -0.34 3.55
C VAL A 41 0.67 -1.53 2.64
N THR A 42 -0.25 -1.97 1.79
CA THR A 42 0.02 -3.04 0.81
C THR A 42 1.07 -2.60 -0.20
N SER A 43 0.93 -1.38 -0.71
CA SER A 43 1.81 -0.81 -1.73
C SER A 43 3.14 -0.37 -1.12
N ALA A 44 3.16 0.60 -0.23
CA ALA A 44 4.41 1.21 0.25
C ALA A 44 4.86 0.73 1.65
N GLY A 45 4.22 -0.32 2.16
CA GLY A 45 4.50 -0.86 3.48
C GLY A 45 4.28 0.12 4.62
N LYS A 46 4.66 -0.32 5.82
CA LYS A 46 4.43 0.46 7.05
C LYS A 46 5.39 1.64 7.15
N GLY A 47 6.60 1.51 6.60
CA GLY A 47 7.61 2.57 6.57
C GLY A 47 7.17 3.74 5.70
N GLY A 48 6.76 3.46 4.44
CA GLY A 48 6.27 4.49 3.54
C GLY A 48 5.04 5.23 4.09
N VAL A 49 4.12 4.51 4.75
CA VAL A 49 2.96 5.14 5.41
C VAL A 49 3.39 6.06 6.56
N ALA A 50 4.35 5.65 7.38
CA ALA A 50 4.87 6.50 8.45
C ALA A 50 5.46 7.80 7.91
N ASP A 51 6.27 7.72 6.83
CA ASP A 51 6.86 8.88 6.17
C ASP A 51 5.79 9.83 5.59
N ALA A 52 4.76 9.27 4.93
CA ALA A 52 3.65 10.06 4.39
C ALA A 52 2.84 10.76 5.50
N VAL A 53 2.60 10.08 6.62
CA VAL A 53 1.96 10.67 7.81
C VAL A 53 2.81 11.80 8.36
N ASN A 54 4.11 11.61 8.54
CA ASN A 54 5.00 12.66 9.01
C ASN A 54 4.92 13.89 8.08
N ALA A 55 5.07 13.69 6.77
CA ALA A 55 5.04 14.76 5.79
C ALA A 55 3.71 15.55 5.81
N ALA A 56 2.56 14.84 5.87
CA ALA A 56 1.24 15.46 5.87
C ALA A 56 1.01 16.40 7.06
N PHE A 57 1.52 16.06 8.24
CA PHE A 57 1.36 16.86 9.45
C PHE A 57 2.50 17.87 9.66
N THR A 58 3.72 17.57 9.20
CA THR A 58 4.87 18.49 9.29
C THR A 58 4.63 19.78 8.50
N ASN A 59 4.02 19.69 7.33
CA ASN A 59 3.82 20.85 6.45
C ASN A 59 2.96 21.94 7.10
N GLU A 60 1.93 21.54 7.84
CA GLU A 60 1.01 22.48 8.48
C GLU A 60 1.37 22.76 9.94
N LEU A 61 1.80 21.75 10.70
CA LEU A 61 1.96 21.82 12.16
C LEU A 61 3.41 21.82 12.64
N GLY A 62 4.37 21.70 11.72
CA GLY A 62 5.80 21.64 12.02
C GLY A 62 6.31 20.25 12.38
N ALA A 63 7.63 20.08 12.26
CA ALA A 63 8.30 18.78 12.34
C ALA A 63 8.09 18.03 13.66
N ASP A 64 8.12 18.73 14.79
CA ASP A 64 7.95 18.09 16.11
C ASP A 64 6.55 17.48 16.29
N ILE A 65 5.53 18.07 15.66
CA ILE A 65 4.17 17.53 15.68
C ILE A 65 4.02 16.45 14.62
N GLY A 66 4.60 16.62 13.42
CA GLY A 66 4.62 15.55 12.41
C GLY A 66 5.18 14.22 12.94
N LEU A 67 6.28 14.27 13.70
CA LEU A 67 6.85 13.11 14.38
C LEU A 67 5.90 12.46 15.39
N VAL A 68 5.03 13.23 16.06
CA VAL A 68 4.02 12.67 16.97
C VAL A 68 3.03 11.79 16.20
N PHE A 69 2.57 12.25 15.04
CA PHE A 69 1.65 11.49 14.20
C PHE A 69 2.34 10.27 13.57
N GLU A 70 3.57 10.40 13.10
CA GLU A 70 4.38 9.28 12.59
C GLU A 70 4.50 8.16 13.62
N ASN A 71 4.87 8.50 14.85
CA ASN A 71 5.04 7.52 15.94
C ASN A 71 3.70 6.84 16.29
N ALA A 72 2.60 7.60 16.29
CA ALA A 72 1.27 7.05 16.55
C ALA A 72 0.87 6.02 15.48
N PHE A 73 1.04 6.35 14.20
CA PHE A 73 0.74 5.43 13.10
C PHE A 73 1.69 4.24 13.05
N THR A 74 2.98 4.44 13.28
CA THR A 74 3.97 3.35 13.38
C THR A 74 3.59 2.37 14.48
N SER A 75 3.26 2.87 15.68
CA SER A 75 2.81 2.04 16.79
C SER A 75 1.50 1.32 16.47
N PHE A 76 0.55 2.01 15.83
CA PHE A 76 -0.73 1.42 15.42
C PHE A 76 -0.51 0.26 14.44
N LEU A 77 0.23 0.48 13.35
CA LEU A 77 0.48 -0.49 12.30
C LEU A 77 1.35 -1.67 12.75
N SER A 78 2.18 -1.50 13.79
CA SER A 78 2.98 -2.60 14.35
C SER A 78 2.13 -3.75 14.90
N GLY A 79 0.88 -3.47 15.29
CA GLY A 79 -0.07 -4.47 15.81
C GLY A 79 -0.85 -5.23 14.75
N PHE A 80 -0.68 -4.92 13.47
CA PHE A 80 -1.42 -5.54 12.36
C PHE A 80 -0.49 -6.32 11.45
N ASP A 81 -0.95 -7.47 11.00
CA ASP A 81 -0.38 -8.14 9.83
C ASP A 81 -1.31 -7.78 8.66
N VAL A 82 -0.81 -7.00 7.70
CA VAL A 82 -1.61 -6.57 6.53
C VAL A 82 -1.22 -7.50 5.39
N PRO A 83 -2.04 -8.51 5.07
CA PRO A 83 -1.72 -9.42 3.98
C PRO A 83 -1.83 -8.69 2.64
N PRO A 84 -0.96 -9.01 1.65
CA PRO A 84 -1.04 -8.39 0.33
C PRO A 84 -2.41 -8.62 -0.33
N GLY A 85 -3.08 -7.52 -0.73
CA GLY A 85 -4.36 -7.49 -1.45
C GLY A 85 -5.63 -7.82 -0.62
N GLY A 86 -5.57 -7.73 0.71
CA GLY A 86 -6.44 -8.51 1.60
C GLY A 86 -7.78 -7.95 2.10
N GLY A 87 -8.19 -6.70 1.79
CA GLY A 87 -9.50 -6.14 2.20
C GLY A 87 -9.41 -5.24 3.44
N GLU A 88 -10.53 -4.62 3.86
CA GLU A 88 -10.61 -3.60 4.94
C GLU A 88 -10.01 -4.04 6.29
N THR A 89 -8.68 -4.11 6.40
CA THR A 89 -7.94 -4.46 7.61
C THR A 89 -8.18 -3.41 8.69
N PHE A 90 -8.33 -2.18 8.22
CA PHE A 90 -8.57 -1.02 9.05
C PHE A 90 -10.03 -0.60 8.92
N GLY A 91 -10.72 -0.50 10.04
CA GLY A 91 -11.99 0.22 10.12
C GLY A 91 -11.74 1.70 10.37
N GLY A 92 -12.59 2.58 9.83
CA GLY A 92 -12.51 4.03 10.09
C GLY A 92 -12.53 4.39 11.58
N GLY A 93 -13.12 3.55 12.42
CA GLY A 93 -13.08 3.69 13.88
C GLY A 93 -11.69 3.58 14.50
N GLN A 94 -10.81 2.73 13.94
CA GLN A 94 -9.42 2.51 14.38
C GLN A 94 -8.53 3.67 13.92
N VAL A 95 -8.66 4.09 12.66
CA VAL A 95 -7.96 5.26 12.10
C VAL A 95 -8.23 6.51 12.95
N ARG A 96 -9.48 6.70 13.37
CA ARG A 96 -9.84 7.79 14.28
C ARG A 96 -9.15 7.65 15.64
N THR A 97 -9.11 6.45 16.22
CA THR A 97 -8.45 6.25 17.51
C THR A 97 -6.95 6.57 17.45
N VAL A 98 -6.24 6.24 16.36
CA VAL A 98 -4.82 6.62 16.24
C VAL A 98 -4.63 8.14 16.11
N LEU A 99 -5.49 8.84 15.37
CA LEU A 99 -5.45 10.31 15.28
C LEU A 99 -5.75 10.99 16.62
N GLU A 100 -6.75 10.50 17.36
CA GLU A 100 -7.07 10.99 18.70
C GLU A 100 -5.91 10.76 19.68
N ASN A 101 -5.28 9.59 19.62
CA ASN A 101 -4.11 9.29 20.45
C ASN A 101 -2.92 10.20 20.12
N ALA A 102 -2.67 10.47 18.84
CA ALA A 102 -1.62 11.40 18.41
C ALA A 102 -1.84 12.80 19.01
N ILE A 103 -3.05 13.35 18.88
CA ILE A 103 -3.44 14.63 19.49
C ILE A 103 -3.27 14.60 21.01
N ASN A 104 -3.75 13.56 21.68
CA ASN A 104 -3.61 13.44 23.14
C ASN A 104 -2.14 13.38 23.60
N SER A 105 -1.22 12.99 22.73
CA SER A 105 0.21 12.93 23.02
C SER A 105 0.98 14.23 22.72
N ILE A 106 0.35 15.23 22.10
CA ILE A 106 0.95 16.55 21.93
C ILE A 106 1.09 17.22 23.30
N SER A 107 2.32 17.61 23.63
CA SER A 107 2.65 18.32 24.87
C SER A 107 2.44 19.83 24.73
N ASP A 108 2.26 20.50 25.88
CA ASP A 108 2.24 21.98 25.93
C ASP A 108 3.51 22.58 25.32
N ALA A 109 4.68 21.97 25.55
CA ALA A 109 5.94 22.46 24.99
C ALA A 109 5.92 22.47 23.45
N GLN A 110 5.45 21.38 22.83
CA GLN A 110 5.31 21.28 21.37
C GLN A 110 4.29 22.27 20.84
N TYR A 111 3.15 22.44 21.54
CA TYR A 111 2.18 23.48 21.19
C TYR A 111 2.80 24.88 21.22
N GLN A 112 3.55 25.23 22.28
CA GLN A 112 4.18 26.54 22.39
C GLN A 112 5.22 26.80 21.29
N VAL A 113 5.94 25.77 20.82
CA VAL A 113 6.83 25.89 19.65
C VAL A 113 6.03 26.26 18.39
N LEU A 114 4.89 25.61 18.17
CA LEU A 114 4.01 25.93 17.05
C LEU A 114 3.42 27.35 17.16
N VAL A 115 2.96 27.77 18.35
CA VAL A 115 2.48 29.14 18.59
C VAL A 115 3.56 30.17 18.25
N ALA A 116 4.81 29.92 18.66
CA ALA A 116 5.93 30.80 18.34
C ALA A 116 6.19 30.89 16.83
N ALA A 117 6.09 29.76 16.11
CA ALA A 117 6.20 29.72 14.65
C ALA A 117 5.05 30.46 13.94
N SER A 118 3.85 30.48 14.52
CA SER A 118 2.67 31.20 14.02
C SER A 118 2.65 32.70 14.37
N GLY A 119 3.73 33.26 14.89
CA GLY A 119 3.80 34.70 15.21
C GLY A 119 3.23 35.06 16.59
N GLY A 120 3.08 34.09 17.50
CA GLY A 120 2.75 34.32 18.90
C GLY A 120 1.26 34.28 19.25
N GLU A 121 0.38 34.06 18.27
CA GLU A 121 -1.06 33.90 18.48
C GLU A 121 -1.58 32.70 17.68
N LEU A 122 -2.10 31.69 18.39
CA LEU A 122 -2.71 30.52 17.76
C LEU A 122 -3.94 30.07 18.56
N GLY A 123 -5.10 30.58 18.13
CA GLY A 123 -6.40 30.27 18.74
C GLY A 123 -7.00 28.95 18.25
N ILE A 124 -8.06 28.50 18.94
CA ILE A 124 -8.78 27.24 18.68
C ILE A 124 -9.11 27.09 17.19
N SER A 125 -9.74 28.09 16.57
CA SER A 125 -10.19 28.01 15.17
C SER A 125 -9.04 27.81 14.17
N ALA A 126 -7.87 28.41 14.43
CA ALA A 126 -6.72 28.30 13.54
C ALA A 126 -6.10 26.90 13.66
N MET A 127 -5.90 26.41 14.89
CA MET A 127 -5.40 25.06 15.14
C MET A 127 -6.32 23.98 14.57
N SER A 128 -7.65 24.09 14.80
CA SER A 128 -8.62 23.18 14.19
C SER A 128 -8.52 23.17 12.67
N GLY A 129 -8.32 24.34 12.05
CA GLY A 129 -8.09 24.46 10.61
C GLY A 129 -6.85 23.69 10.14
N MET A 130 -5.71 23.87 10.80
CA MET A 130 -4.44 23.22 10.45
C MET A 130 -4.51 21.69 10.60
N ILE A 131 -5.14 21.19 11.69
CA ILE A 131 -5.34 19.74 11.90
C ILE A 131 -6.28 19.15 10.84
N ASN A 132 -7.36 19.86 10.49
CA ASN A 132 -8.27 19.42 9.43
C ASN A 132 -7.57 19.42 8.07
N THR A 133 -6.77 20.43 7.76
CA THR A 133 -5.96 20.47 6.52
C THR A 133 -4.99 19.29 6.48
N SER A 134 -4.21 19.07 7.55
CA SER A 134 -3.27 17.94 7.64
C SER A 134 -3.96 16.59 7.46
N SER A 135 -5.13 16.43 8.10
CA SER A 135 -5.94 15.21 7.98
C SER A 135 -6.45 14.98 6.56
N ASN A 136 -6.83 16.03 5.83
CA ASN A 136 -7.17 15.94 4.40
C ASN A 136 -5.95 15.60 3.54
N GLN A 137 -4.80 16.24 3.80
CA GLN A 137 -3.56 15.97 3.06
C GLN A 137 -3.09 14.53 3.26
N LEU A 138 -3.29 13.96 4.45
CA LEU A 138 -3.01 12.55 4.69
C LEU A 138 -3.79 11.64 3.73
N ILE A 139 -5.05 11.94 3.42
CA ILE A 139 -5.86 11.12 2.50
C ILE A 139 -5.21 11.10 1.11
N TYR A 140 -4.81 12.26 0.62
CA TYR A 140 -4.13 12.36 -0.68
C TYR A 140 -2.77 11.67 -0.65
N ALA A 141 -1.99 11.87 0.41
CA ALA A 141 -0.68 11.25 0.55
C ALA A 141 -0.76 9.71 0.58
N LEU A 142 -1.73 9.13 1.30
CA LEU A 142 -1.94 7.67 1.32
C LEU A 142 -2.32 7.14 -0.07
N ARG A 143 -3.20 7.84 -0.78
CA ARG A 143 -3.60 7.46 -2.15
C ARG A 143 -2.46 7.57 -3.15
N ASP A 144 -1.66 8.64 -3.08
CA ASP A 144 -0.51 8.83 -3.95
C ASP A 144 0.57 7.77 -3.67
N LEU A 145 0.76 7.43 -2.39
CA LEU A 145 1.71 6.43 -1.94
C LEU A 145 1.35 5.02 -2.43
N ALA A 146 0.06 4.73 -2.63
CA ALA A 146 -0.40 3.46 -3.18
C ALA A 146 0.04 3.21 -4.63
N GLY A 147 0.52 4.24 -5.35
CA GLY A 147 0.78 4.18 -6.80
C GLY A 147 -0.52 4.28 -7.60
N PRO A 148 -0.50 4.10 -8.94
CA PRO A 148 -1.75 3.88 -9.68
C PRO A 148 -2.49 2.72 -9.01
N GLU A 149 -3.74 2.96 -8.63
CA GLU A 149 -4.57 2.04 -7.86
C GLU A 149 -4.53 0.65 -8.50
N GLY A 150 -4.07 -0.35 -7.75
CA GLY A 150 -3.99 -1.74 -8.21
C GLY A 150 -2.83 -2.10 -9.13
N ALA A 151 -1.87 -1.21 -9.40
CA ALA A 151 -0.77 -1.51 -10.30
C ALA A 151 0.08 -2.72 -9.86
N VAL A 152 0.32 -3.64 -10.79
CA VAL A 152 1.27 -4.74 -10.64
C VAL A 152 2.54 -4.41 -11.43
N TYR A 153 3.62 -4.11 -10.73
CA TYR A 153 4.93 -3.80 -11.30
C TYR A 153 5.66 -5.08 -11.69
N ARG A 154 6.23 -5.08 -12.89
CA ARG A 154 7.04 -6.19 -13.42
C ARG A 154 8.50 -5.84 -13.47
N PHE A 155 9.34 -6.77 -13.03
CA PHE A 155 10.79 -6.73 -13.17
C PHE A 155 11.27 -7.89 -14.02
N PHE A 156 12.25 -7.63 -14.87
CA PHE A 156 13.01 -8.67 -15.56
C PHE A 156 14.30 -8.98 -14.79
N ASN A 157 14.48 -10.24 -14.39
CA ASN A 157 15.73 -10.72 -13.79
C ASN A 157 16.71 -11.12 -14.91
N SER A 158 17.75 -10.31 -15.12
CA SER A 158 18.75 -10.54 -16.16
C SER A 158 19.70 -11.72 -15.91
N GLU A 159 19.76 -12.24 -14.68
CA GLU A 159 20.57 -13.41 -14.31
C GLU A 159 19.83 -14.73 -14.58
N SER A 160 18.53 -14.79 -14.25
CA SER A 160 17.72 -16.00 -14.40
C SER A 160 16.82 -16.03 -15.64
N GLY A 161 16.59 -14.87 -16.28
CA GLY A 161 15.61 -14.69 -17.35
C GLY A 161 14.15 -14.76 -16.86
N SER A 162 13.94 -14.80 -15.54
CA SER A 162 12.62 -14.82 -14.91
C SER A 162 12.01 -13.42 -14.80
N HIS A 163 10.70 -13.37 -14.54
CA HIS A 163 10.01 -12.13 -14.20
C HIS A 163 9.53 -12.18 -12.76
N PHE A 164 9.60 -11.03 -12.11
CA PHE A 164 9.07 -10.79 -10.78
C PHE A 164 7.92 -9.79 -10.84
N TYR A 165 6.90 -9.98 -10.01
CA TYR A 165 5.69 -9.18 -9.98
C TYR A 165 5.38 -8.75 -8.55
N THR A 166 5.07 -7.47 -8.36
CA THR A 166 4.67 -6.95 -7.05
C THR A 166 3.65 -5.81 -7.18
N THR A 167 2.69 -5.77 -6.26
CA THR A 167 1.85 -4.58 -6.02
C THR A 167 2.51 -3.62 -5.03
N SER A 168 3.58 -4.05 -4.36
CA SER A 168 4.30 -3.23 -3.39
C SER A 168 5.23 -2.23 -4.08
N VAL A 169 4.85 -0.95 -4.02
CA VAL A 169 5.68 0.23 -4.28
C VAL A 169 6.98 0.24 -3.46
N GLU A 170 6.95 -0.17 -2.18
CA GLU A 170 8.17 -0.26 -1.35
C GLU A 170 9.09 -1.38 -1.85
N GLU A 171 8.56 -2.59 -2.08
CA GLU A 171 9.33 -3.70 -2.65
C GLU A 171 9.88 -3.34 -4.04
N ARG A 172 9.09 -2.65 -4.87
CA ARG A 172 9.53 -2.13 -6.17
C ARG A 172 10.71 -1.18 -6.00
N ASP A 173 10.60 -0.18 -5.13
CA ASP A 173 11.64 0.84 -4.95
C ASP A 173 12.90 0.24 -4.33
N ASP A 174 12.75 -0.68 -3.38
CA ASP A 174 13.86 -1.42 -2.78
C ASP A 174 14.58 -2.32 -3.79
N ILE A 175 13.85 -3.07 -4.62
CA ILE A 175 14.44 -3.88 -5.69
C ILE A 175 15.17 -2.97 -6.69
N ALA A 176 14.53 -1.90 -7.16
CA ALA A 176 15.11 -0.98 -8.13
C ALA A 176 16.37 -0.26 -7.58
N ALA A 177 16.42 0.04 -6.28
CA ALA A 177 17.56 0.69 -5.66
C ALA A 177 18.71 -0.28 -5.35
N ASN A 178 18.41 -1.53 -4.98
CA ASN A 178 19.38 -2.42 -4.36
C ASN A 178 19.77 -3.65 -5.22
N LEU A 179 18.98 -4.03 -6.22
CA LEU A 179 19.19 -5.22 -7.05
C LEU A 179 19.45 -4.85 -8.51
N PRO A 180 20.71 -4.59 -8.93
CA PRO A 180 21.01 -4.09 -10.27
C PRO A 180 20.73 -5.08 -11.41
N HIS A 181 20.54 -6.38 -11.11
CA HIS A 181 20.14 -7.39 -12.10
C HIS A 181 18.63 -7.43 -12.35
N MET A 182 17.82 -6.75 -11.51
CA MET A 182 16.37 -6.64 -11.62
C MET A 182 16.01 -5.35 -12.34
N ALA A 183 15.69 -5.44 -13.64
CA ALA A 183 15.29 -4.29 -14.43
C ALA A 183 13.79 -4.04 -14.28
N LEU A 184 13.41 -2.87 -13.72
CA LEU A 184 12.01 -2.45 -13.67
C LEU A 184 11.49 -2.19 -15.09
N GLU A 185 10.49 -2.96 -15.52
CA GLU A 185 9.82 -2.77 -16.81
C GLU A 185 8.61 -1.83 -16.68
N GLY A 186 8.08 -1.67 -15.47
CA GLY A 186 6.96 -0.79 -15.14
C GLY A 186 5.67 -1.55 -14.80
N PRO A 187 4.53 -0.85 -14.72
CA PRO A 187 3.23 -1.49 -14.54
C PRO A 187 2.92 -2.43 -15.71
N SER A 188 2.61 -3.69 -15.41
CA SER A 188 2.26 -4.69 -16.43
C SER A 188 0.75 -4.87 -16.59
N PHE A 189 -0.01 -4.68 -15.51
CA PHE A 189 -1.47 -4.72 -15.45
C PHE A 189 -1.95 -4.13 -14.12
N ILE A 190 -3.26 -3.90 -14.00
CA ILE A 190 -3.94 -3.39 -12.80
C ILE A 190 -4.83 -4.49 -12.21
N THR A 191 -4.89 -4.58 -10.89
CA THR A 191 -5.90 -5.36 -10.18
C THR A 191 -6.46 -4.59 -9.00
N ASP A 192 -7.77 -4.37 -9.02
CA ASP A 192 -8.57 -3.79 -7.93
C ASP A 192 -9.31 -4.88 -7.14
N ALA A 193 -8.90 -6.15 -7.31
CA ALA A 193 -9.53 -7.26 -6.64
C ALA A 193 -9.08 -7.34 -5.18
N TYR A 194 -10.02 -7.60 -4.28
CA TYR A 194 -9.77 -7.73 -2.83
C TYR A 194 -10.08 -9.15 -2.36
N SER A 195 -9.75 -9.49 -1.12
CA SER A 195 -10.11 -10.81 -0.56
C SER A 195 -11.61 -11.15 -0.57
N SER A 196 -12.48 -10.13 -0.59
CA SER A 196 -13.93 -10.29 -0.62
C SER A 196 -14.50 -10.45 -2.03
N THR A 197 -13.77 -10.04 -3.07
CA THR A 197 -14.23 -10.00 -4.47
C THR A 197 -13.39 -10.85 -5.42
N GLY A 198 -12.15 -11.17 -5.04
CA GLY A 198 -11.15 -11.83 -5.86
C GLY A 198 -10.72 -13.20 -5.34
N THR A 199 -9.74 -13.75 -6.03
CA THR A 199 -9.06 -15.01 -5.72
C THR A 199 -7.61 -14.72 -5.38
N ALA A 200 -7.10 -15.35 -4.32
CA ALA A 200 -5.73 -15.17 -3.89
C ALA A 200 -4.73 -15.65 -4.96
N LEU A 201 -3.75 -14.82 -5.30
CA LEU A 201 -2.60 -15.17 -6.11
C LEU A 201 -1.43 -15.50 -5.16
N HIS A 202 -1.11 -16.78 -5.04
CA HIS A 202 -0.08 -17.30 -4.16
C HIS A 202 1.31 -17.13 -4.78
N ARG A 203 2.29 -16.66 -4.00
CA ARG A 203 3.69 -16.47 -4.43
C ARG A 203 4.64 -17.44 -3.73
N PHE A 204 5.57 -17.98 -4.51
CA PHE A 204 6.64 -18.83 -4.04
C PHE A 204 7.99 -18.34 -4.56
N TYR A 205 8.99 -18.36 -3.70
CA TYR A 205 10.39 -18.07 -4.04
C TYR A 205 11.17 -19.35 -4.30
N ASN A 206 11.80 -19.48 -5.47
CA ASN A 206 12.69 -20.59 -5.79
C ASN A 206 14.13 -20.27 -5.38
N THR A 207 14.57 -20.87 -4.29
CA THR A 207 15.91 -20.68 -3.70
C THR A 207 17.08 -21.14 -4.59
N LEU A 208 16.83 -21.87 -5.68
CA LEU A 208 17.86 -22.31 -6.62
C LEU A 208 18.04 -21.40 -7.82
N THR A 209 16.99 -20.73 -8.28
CA THR A 209 16.98 -19.97 -9.53
C THR A 209 16.70 -18.49 -9.35
N ASP A 210 16.42 -18.06 -8.12
CA ASP A 210 16.00 -16.69 -7.80
C ASP A 210 14.74 -16.24 -8.57
N ALA A 211 13.91 -17.22 -8.96
CA ALA A 211 12.69 -17.00 -9.72
C ALA A 211 11.48 -17.12 -8.79
N HIS A 212 10.40 -16.43 -9.15
CA HIS A 212 9.13 -16.54 -8.45
C HIS A 212 8.12 -17.33 -9.25
N PHE A 213 7.29 -18.08 -8.54
CA PHE A 213 6.16 -18.82 -9.09
C PHE A 213 4.86 -18.30 -8.49
N PHE A 214 3.85 -18.13 -9.34
CA PHE A 214 2.56 -17.59 -8.97
C PHE A 214 1.42 -18.52 -9.38
N THR A 215 0.44 -18.72 -8.49
CA THR A 215 -0.74 -19.54 -8.80
C THR A 215 -1.98 -19.12 -8.03
N THR A 216 -3.14 -19.16 -8.70
CA THR A 216 -4.47 -19.08 -8.08
C THR A 216 -5.04 -20.46 -7.73
N SER A 217 -4.39 -21.55 -8.17
CA SER A 217 -4.85 -22.91 -7.98
C SER A 217 -4.40 -23.45 -6.63
N ALA A 218 -5.37 -23.79 -5.77
CA ALA A 218 -5.10 -24.43 -4.49
C ALA A 218 -4.41 -25.80 -4.63
N ASP A 219 -4.74 -26.56 -5.68
CA ASP A 219 -4.13 -27.85 -5.96
C ASP A 219 -2.68 -27.70 -6.44
N GLU A 220 -2.40 -26.71 -7.29
CA GLU A 220 -1.04 -26.43 -7.76
C GLU A 220 -0.17 -25.92 -6.61
N LYS A 221 -0.72 -25.04 -5.75
CA LYS A 221 -0.08 -24.59 -4.52
C LYS A 221 0.31 -25.79 -3.63
N ALA A 222 -0.65 -26.67 -3.32
CA ALA A 222 -0.40 -27.82 -2.46
C ALA A 222 0.61 -28.79 -3.08
N TYR A 223 0.56 -29.00 -4.39
CA TYR A 223 1.52 -29.83 -5.10
C TYR A 223 2.94 -29.24 -5.04
N VAL A 224 3.09 -27.93 -5.17
CA VAL A 224 4.39 -27.25 -5.07
C VAL A 224 4.98 -27.38 -3.67
N GLU A 225 4.16 -27.15 -2.63
CA GLU A 225 4.55 -27.27 -1.22
C GLU A 225 5.01 -28.70 -0.88
N ASP A 226 4.36 -29.74 -1.43
CA ASP A 226 4.69 -31.15 -1.15
C ASP A 226 5.86 -31.67 -1.99
N SER A 227 5.99 -31.22 -3.24
CA SER A 227 6.88 -31.85 -4.23
C SER A 227 8.22 -31.13 -4.42
N PHE A 228 8.31 -29.84 -4.11
CA PHE A 228 9.48 -29.03 -4.46
C PHE A 228 10.06 -28.27 -3.26
N PRO A 229 11.00 -28.86 -2.51
CA PRO A 229 11.55 -28.26 -1.29
C PRO A 229 12.34 -26.96 -1.52
N GLN A 230 12.72 -26.64 -2.76
CA GLN A 230 13.38 -25.39 -3.11
C GLN A 230 12.43 -24.20 -3.22
N PHE A 231 11.11 -24.43 -3.33
CA PHE A 231 10.11 -23.37 -3.36
C PHE A 231 9.64 -23.05 -1.95
N VAL A 232 9.95 -21.84 -1.50
CA VAL A 232 9.50 -21.30 -0.22
C VAL A 232 8.21 -20.54 -0.46
N TYR A 233 7.12 -20.92 0.20
CA TYR A 233 5.86 -20.19 0.14
C TYR A 233 5.99 -18.85 0.86
N GLU A 234 5.69 -17.76 0.16
CA GLU A 234 5.80 -16.40 0.69
C GLU A 234 4.44 -15.80 1.08
N GLY A 235 3.34 -16.47 0.75
CA GLY A 235 1.99 -16.00 1.07
C GLY A 235 1.14 -15.68 -0.15
N VAL A 236 0.07 -14.92 0.10
CA VAL A 236 -0.74 -14.30 -0.96
C VAL A 236 -0.01 -13.03 -1.37
N ALA A 237 0.33 -12.88 -2.65
CA ALA A 237 0.99 -11.67 -3.16
C ALA A 237 0.01 -10.58 -3.57
N THR A 238 -1.17 -10.95 -4.03
CA THR A 238 -2.32 -10.05 -4.27
C THR A 238 -3.57 -10.90 -4.51
N TYR A 239 -4.71 -10.26 -4.75
CA TYR A 239 -5.92 -10.91 -5.24
C TYR A 239 -6.14 -10.51 -6.69
N VAL A 240 -6.74 -11.42 -7.46
CA VAL A 240 -7.02 -11.27 -8.89
C VAL A 240 -8.40 -11.84 -9.18
N TYR A 241 -9.00 -11.50 -10.32
CA TYR A 241 -10.29 -12.06 -10.67
C TYR A 241 -10.14 -13.45 -11.29
N ALA A 242 -10.94 -14.43 -10.84
CA ALA A 242 -10.97 -15.76 -11.44
C ALA A 242 -11.77 -15.80 -12.75
N ASP A 243 -12.71 -14.87 -12.90
CA ASP A 243 -13.59 -14.70 -14.05
C ASP A 243 -13.69 -13.19 -14.38
N PRO A 244 -13.97 -12.80 -15.63
CA PRO A 244 -14.12 -11.39 -15.97
C PRO A 244 -15.34 -10.78 -15.25
N THR A 245 -15.12 -9.66 -14.58
CA THR A 245 -16.12 -8.89 -13.82
C THR A 245 -16.73 -7.75 -14.64
N GLY A 246 -16.02 -7.32 -15.68
CA GLY A 246 -16.44 -6.28 -16.61
C GLY A 246 -16.02 -6.54 -18.06
N THR A 247 -16.28 -5.57 -18.92
CA THR A 247 -15.88 -5.63 -20.34
C THR A 247 -14.44 -5.16 -20.58
N SER A 248 -13.78 -4.60 -19.56
CA SER A 248 -12.40 -4.12 -19.59
C SER A 248 -11.38 -5.18 -19.17
N ASP A 249 -11.83 -6.23 -18.49
CA ASP A 249 -10.96 -7.27 -17.92
C ASP A 249 -10.33 -8.12 -19.04
N GLN A 250 -9.03 -8.36 -18.90
CA GLN A 250 -8.23 -9.17 -19.81
C GLN A 250 -7.72 -10.42 -19.11
N GLY A 251 -7.80 -11.55 -19.82
CA GLY A 251 -7.18 -12.79 -19.38
C GLY A 251 -5.66 -12.67 -19.42
N VAL A 252 -5.00 -13.11 -18.36
CA VAL A 252 -3.55 -13.17 -18.28
C VAL A 252 -3.06 -14.49 -18.84
N PHE A 253 -2.19 -14.41 -19.83
CA PHE A 253 -1.46 -15.53 -20.40
C PHE A 253 -0.37 -15.98 -19.43
N ARG A 254 -0.30 -17.29 -19.16
CA ARG A 254 0.81 -17.93 -18.44
C ARG A 254 1.63 -18.74 -19.42
N LEU A 255 2.88 -18.34 -19.63
CA LEU A 255 3.84 -19.05 -20.48
C LEU A 255 4.97 -19.63 -19.62
N TYR A 256 5.38 -20.85 -19.95
CA TYR A 256 6.42 -21.60 -19.25
C TYR A 256 7.63 -21.83 -20.17
N ASN A 257 8.80 -21.49 -19.68
CA ASN A 257 10.07 -21.83 -20.32
C ASN A 257 10.54 -23.20 -19.83
N GLU A 258 10.47 -24.22 -20.69
CA GLU A 258 10.87 -25.58 -20.33
C GLU A 258 12.40 -25.72 -20.11
N ASP A 259 13.21 -24.82 -20.66
CA ASP A 259 14.67 -24.85 -20.52
C ASP A 259 15.13 -24.28 -19.17
N THR A 260 14.48 -23.21 -18.69
CA THR A 260 14.89 -22.49 -17.47
C THR A 260 13.98 -22.78 -16.27
N GLY A 261 12.78 -23.31 -16.49
CA GLY A 261 11.77 -23.52 -15.45
C GLY A 261 11.06 -22.23 -15.01
N THR A 262 11.19 -21.13 -15.76
CA THR A 262 10.61 -19.82 -15.41
C THR A 262 9.26 -19.58 -16.08
N HIS A 263 8.46 -18.69 -15.49
CA HIS A 263 7.17 -18.29 -16.06
C HIS A 263 7.17 -16.82 -16.52
N LEU A 264 6.30 -16.53 -17.47
CA LEU A 264 5.89 -15.19 -17.86
C LEU A 264 4.37 -15.08 -17.69
N PHE A 265 3.94 -14.03 -17.00
CA PHE A 265 2.54 -13.60 -16.91
C PHE A 265 2.37 -12.29 -17.69
N THR A 266 1.46 -12.28 -18.67
CA THR A 266 1.21 -11.08 -19.48
C THR A 266 -0.25 -10.99 -19.90
N ALA A 267 -0.82 -9.78 -19.87
CA ALA A 267 -2.11 -9.49 -20.50
C ALA A 267 -1.97 -9.15 -22.00
N SER A 268 -0.74 -8.95 -22.48
CA SER A 268 -0.48 -8.60 -23.89
C SER A 268 -0.50 -9.85 -24.77
N GLU A 269 -1.55 -9.97 -25.59
CA GLU A 269 -1.65 -11.04 -26.60
C GLU A 269 -0.45 -11.02 -27.57
N ALA A 270 0.05 -9.83 -27.92
CA ALA A 270 1.21 -9.69 -28.79
C ALA A 270 2.51 -10.20 -28.13
N GLU A 271 2.70 -9.94 -26.83
CA GLU A 271 3.85 -10.47 -26.08
C GLU A 271 3.75 -11.99 -25.95
N ALA A 272 2.58 -12.50 -25.55
CA ALA A 272 2.32 -13.93 -25.46
C ALA A 272 2.59 -14.63 -26.80
N ALA A 273 2.08 -14.08 -27.91
CA ALA A 273 2.31 -14.61 -29.23
C ALA A 273 3.79 -14.58 -29.64
N ASN A 274 4.54 -13.54 -29.28
CA ASN A 274 5.97 -13.47 -29.58
C ASN A 274 6.76 -14.49 -28.76
N VAL A 275 6.49 -14.59 -27.47
CA VAL A 275 7.17 -15.52 -26.55
C VAL A 275 6.85 -16.98 -26.91
N GLN A 276 5.61 -17.27 -27.31
CA GLN A 276 5.24 -18.59 -27.79
C GLN A 276 5.85 -18.92 -29.15
N ASN A 277 5.65 -18.06 -30.17
CA ASN A 277 5.94 -18.41 -31.55
C ASN A 277 7.38 -18.14 -31.97
N VAL A 278 8.09 -17.24 -31.27
CA VAL A 278 9.48 -16.88 -31.57
C VAL A 278 10.44 -17.48 -30.56
N LEU A 279 10.14 -17.38 -29.26
CA LEU A 279 11.01 -17.91 -28.21
C LEU A 279 10.71 -19.38 -27.86
N GLY A 280 9.59 -19.92 -28.33
CA GLY A 280 9.25 -21.34 -28.17
C GLY A 280 8.76 -21.72 -26.78
N TRP A 281 8.40 -20.75 -25.94
CA TRP A 281 7.86 -21.05 -24.61
C TRP A 281 6.49 -21.71 -24.73
N LYS A 282 6.20 -22.61 -23.80
CA LYS A 282 4.93 -23.32 -23.76
C LYS A 282 3.84 -22.42 -23.18
N LEU A 283 2.80 -22.17 -23.95
CA LEU A 283 1.59 -21.54 -23.43
C LEU A 283 0.84 -22.54 -22.53
N GLU A 284 0.76 -22.25 -21.23
CA GLU A 284 0.08 -23.11 -20.26
C GLU A 284 -1.37 -22.71 -20.01
N SER A 285 -1.65 -21.40 -20.04
CA SER A 285 -3.00 -20.87 -19.88
C SER A 285 -3.16 -19.56 -20.64
N VAL A 286 -4.36 -19.33 -21.18
CA VAL A 286 -4.78 -18.04 -21.75
C VAL A 286 -5.60 -17.19 -20.77
N ASN A 287 -6.07 -17.80 -19.67
CA ASN A 287 -6.85 -17.16 -18.61
C ASN A 287 -6.37 -17.71 -17.26
N ALA A 288 -5.11 -17.46 -16.90
CA ALA A 288 -4.60 -17.87 -15.59
C ALA A 288 -5.36 -17.16 -14.46
N PHE A 289 -5.74 -15.91 -14.74
CA PHE A 289 -6.63 -15.03 -13.98
C PHE A 289 -6.97 -13.82 -14.87
N TYR A 290 -7.79 -12.91 -14.38
CA TYR A 290 -8.24 -11.70 -15.07
C TYR A 290 -7.80 -10.43 -14.33
N VAL A 291 -7.44 -9.41 -15.10
CA VAL A 291 -6.90 -8.12 -14.65
C VAL A 291 -7.39 -6.99 -15.54
N GLU A 292 -7.23 -5.74 -15.12
CA GLU A 292 -7.40 -4.57 -15.98
C GLU A 292 -6.08 -4.17 -16.65
N LEU A 293 -6.15 -3.44 -17.77
CA LEU A 293 -4.97 -2.88 -18.42
C LEU A 293 -4.43 -1.67 -17.64
N ALA A 294 -3.11 -1.61 -17.51
CA ALA A 294 -2.38 -0.49 -16.90
C ALA A 294 -2.24 0.73 -17.81
#